data_AF-A0A235B7B3-F1
#
_entry.id   AF-A0A235B7B3-F1
#
_cell.length_a   1.000
_cell.length_b   1.000
_cell.length_c   1.000
_cell.angle_alpha   90.00
_cell.angle_beta   90.00
_cell.angle_gamma   90.00
#
_symmetry.space_group_name_H-M   'P 1'
#
loop_
_entity.id
_entity.type
_entity.pdbx_description
1 polymer ?
#
loop_
_entity_poly.entity_id
_entity_poly.type
_entity_poly.pdbx_seq_one_letter_code
_entity_poly.pdbx_strand_id
1 'polypeptide(L)'
;MRRKWLSLFLVLSLFVTPFLPTDAFASEATAEAPKEIKKQAASAFEQAIKKGEEGKYNIDGMTVNLKKLYAVVDKKNKTVEIHDEKPVTSQRKIRWEAVELAWGVTFIPPPRENNGYPGDGYVLTTFMVVDTDGIGALNIKADIDVNTSNELRGPFNEDFTAINVDWNWFQYSEGDVENTVTKVENTKFYRVNTDITVDFLFDSDSHSETMGPLLANKKAFEYPCEYYNPADNTLPPKCHGDSLYPQLYQDPFSDKVMFMPITTQMQQVPPEERVEWNNEKRGEYIKQYIDTYGDPKKKDPSFNWSDYDIHHIIPREYGGQNNFANLIPLKREFHQRNVTPWWTNY
;
A
#
# COMPACT_ATOMS: atom_id res chain seq x y z
N MET A 1 -13.98 -61.77 -1.23
CA MET A 1 -14.40 -60.73 -2.19
C MET A 1 -15.23 -59.67 -1.48
N ARG A 2 -14.68 -58.47 -1.28
CA ARG A 2 -15.41 -57.19 -1.16
C ARG A 2 -14.35 -56.09 -1.00
N ARG A 3 -14.13 -55.34 -2.09
CA ARG A 3 -13.25 -54.18 -2.17
C ARG A 3 -13.88 -53.03 -1.36
N LYS A 4 -13.11 -52.43 -0.44
CA LYS A 4 -13.37 -51.09 0.07
C LYS A 4 -12.24 -50.20 -0.40
N TRP A 5 -12.61 -49.18 -1.17
CA TRP A 5 -11.75 -48.07 -1.57
C TRP A 5 -11.33 -47.30 -0.34
N LEU A 6 -10.02 -47.11 -0.14
CA LEU A 6 -9.49 -46.13 0.80
C LEU A 6 -8.99 -44.94 -0.03
N SER A 7 -9.61 -43.79 0.24
CA SER A 7 -9.33 -42.50 -0.37
C SER A 7 -7.92 -42.03 0.01
N LEU A 8 -7.14 -41.69 -1.01
CA LEU A 8 -5.83 -41.09 -0.93
C LEU A 8 -5.99 -39.62 -0.49
N PHE A 9 -5.65 -39.28 0.75
CA PHE A 9 -5.49 -37.89 1.18
C PHE A 9 -4.13 -37.39 0.69
N LEU A 10 -4.14 -36.67 -0.44
CA LEU A 10 -3.01 -35.90 -0.91
C LEU A 10 -2.99 -34.57 -0.12
N VAL A 11 -2.15 -34.48 0.90
CA VAL A 11 -1.85 -33.20 1.55
C VAL A 11 -0.87 -32.46 0.65
N LEU A 12 -1.39 -31.60 -0.21
CA LEU A 12 -0.59 -30.69 -1.02
C LEU A 12 -0.15 -29.51 -0.13
N SER A 13 0.98 -29.67 0.54
CA SER A 13 1.66 -28.57 1.24
C SER A 13 2.21 -27.59 0.19
N LEU A 14 1.50 -26.49 -0.04
CA LEU A 14 2.01 -25.34 -0.80
C LEU A 14 3.10 -24.67 0.04
N PHE A 15 4.35 -25.05 -0.22
CA PHE A 15 5.51 -24.25 0.16
C PHE A 15 5.49 -22.99 -0.72
N VAL A 16 5.07 -21.86 -0.15
CA VAL A 16 5.40 -20.55 -0.71
C VAL A 16 6.87 -20.34 -0.42
N THR A 17 7.72 -20.60 -1.41
CA THR A 17 9.12 -20.18 -1.35
C THR A 17 9.17 -18.66 -1.41
N PRO A 18 9.82 -17.97 -0.45
CA PRO A 18 10.08 -16.55 -0.59
C PRO A 18 10.99 -16.34 -1.81
N PHE A 19 10.47 -15.66 -2.83
CA PHE A 19 11.29 -15.09 -3.90
C PHE A 19 12.25 -14.09 -3.26
N LEU A 20 13.52 -14.45 -3.15
CA LEU A 20 14.59 -13.47 -2.96
C LEU A 20 15.05 -13.05 -4.36
N PRO A 21 14.85 -11.80 -4.78
CA PRO A 21 15.42 -11.32 -6.02
C PRO A 21 16.90 -11.01 -5.77
N THR A 22 17.76 -11.99 -6.07
CA THR A 22 19.17 -11.72 -6.32
C THR A 22 19.42 -11.92 -7.79
N ASP A 23 19.11 -10.93 -8.60
CA ASP A 23 19.80 -10.72 -9.87
C ASP A 23 19.86 -9.22 -10.14
N ALA A 24 21.09 -8.74 -10.18
CA ALA A 24 21.45 -7.37 -10.49
C ALA A 24 21.09 -7.05 -11.93
N PHE A 25 20.28 -6.02 -12.16
CA PHE A 25 20.14 -5.42 -13.47
C PHE A 25 20.99 -4.15 -13.53
N ALA A 26 21.96 -4.18 -14.45
CA ALA A 26 22.69 -3.00 -14.85
C ALA A 26 21.71 -2.02 -15.51
N SER A 27 21.76 -0.75 -15.11
CA SER A 27 21.02 0.33 -15.76
C SER A 27 21.49 0.46 -17.21
N GLU A 28 20.75 -0.12 -18.15
CA GLU A 28 20.87 0.26 -19.55
C GLU A 28 20.34 1.69 -19.70
N ALA A 29 21.15 2.55 -20.31
CA ALA A 29 20.77 3.93 -20.56
C ALA A 29 19.47 3.96 -21.39
N THR A 30 18.42 4.50 -20.79
CA THR A 30 17.10 4.68 -21.40
C THR A 30 17.19 5.72 -22.53
N ALA A 31 17.09 5.26 -23.77
CA ALA A 31 16.97 6.15 -24.92
C ALA A 31 15.52 6.63 -25.03
N GLU A 32 15.30 7.94 -24.98
CA GLU A 32 14.00 8.54 -25.33
C GLU A 32 13.57 8.03 -26.71
N ALA A 33 12.27 7.74 -26.88
CA ALA A 33 11.72 7.48 -28.21
C ALA A 33 12.09 8.68 -29.11
N PRO A 34 12.76 8.48 -30.26
CA PRO A 34 13.25 9.58 -31.08
C PRO A 34 12.11 10.55 -31.39
N LYS A 35 12.32 11.86 -31.13
CA LYS A 35 11.36 12.93 -31.44
C LYS A 35 10.79 12.83 -32.87
N GLU A 36 11.59 12.26 -33.76
CA GLU A 36 11.25 11.99 -35.15
C GLU A 36 10.13 10.95 -35.31
N ILE A 37 10.07 9.89 -34.50
CA ILE A 37 9.00 8.88 -34.54
C ILE A 37 7.67 9.47 -34.08
N LYS A 38 7.67 10.23 -32.97
CA LYS A 38 6.48 10.95 -32.49
C LYS A 38 5.94 11.89 -33.58
N LYS A 39 6.83 12.64 -34.25
CA LYS A 39 6.47 13.55 -35.35
C LYS A 39 5.95 12.83 -36.60
N GLN A 40 6.55 11.70 -36.97
CA GLN A 40 6.13 10.93 -38.14
C GLN A 40 4.77 10.26 -37.93
N ALA A 41 4.56 9.66 -36.76
CA ALA A 41 3.28 9.04 -36.42
C ALA A 41 2.16 10.08 -36.24
N ALA A 42 2.45 11.23 -35.62
CA ALA A 42 1.52 12.35 -35.54
C ALA A 42 1.12 12.89 -36.93
N SER A 43 2.10 13.09 -37.82
CA SER A 43 1.89 13.54 -39.20
C SER A 43 1.07 12.54 -40.02
N ALA A 44 1.34 11.24 -39.89
CA ALA A 44 0.59 10.19 -40.59
C ALA A 44 -0.89 10.17 -40.16
N PHE A 45 -1.15 10.35 -38.86
CA PHE A 45 -2.50 10.36 -38.32
C PHE A 45 -3.26 11.66 -38.64
N GLU A 46 -2.61 12.83 -38.56
CA GLU A 46 -3.20 14.11 -39.00
C GLU A 46 -3.58 14.07 -40.49
N GLN A 47 -2.73 13.47 -41.32
CA GLN A 47 -3.01 13.28 -42.74
C GLN A 47 -4.19 12.34 -42.98
N ALA A 48 -4.30 11.26 -42.20
CA ALA A 48 -5.43 10.33 -42.26
C ALA A 48 -6.74 11.01 -41.83
N ILE A 49 -6.73 11.79 -40.75
CA ILE A 49 -7.89 12.55 -40.26
C ILE A 49 -8.32 13.62 -41.27
N LYS A 50 -7.39 14.41 -41.82
CA LYS A 50 -7.70 15.48 -42.79
C LYS A 50 -8.30 14.94 -44.09
N LYS A 51 -7.95 13.71 -44.47
CA LYS A 51 -8.47 13.07 -45.69
C LYS A 51 -9.76 12.29 -45.45
N GLY A 52 -10.11 11.99 -44.21
CA GLY A 52 -11.28 11.15 -43.88
C GLY A 52 -11.13 9.71 -44.38
N GLU A 53 -9.89 9.26 -44.62
CA GLU A 53 -9.61 7.98 -45.29
C GLU A 53 -9.03 6.96 -44.31
N GLU A 54 -9.73 5.83 -44.22
CA GLU A 54 -9.26 4.61 -43.61
C GLU A 54 -8.08 4.02 -44.42
N GLY A 55 -7.02 3.53 -43.77
CA GLY A 55 -5.86 3.05 -44.54
C GLY A 55 -4.70 2.45 -43.75
N LYS A 56 -3.78 1.81 -44.48
CA LYS A 56 -2.52 1.23 -43.99
C LYS A 56 -1.38 2.24 -44.15
N TYR A 57 -0.68 2.54 -43.06
CA TYR A 57 0.44 3.48 -43.01
C TYR A 57 1.69 2.76 -42.50
N ASN A 58 2.80 2.84 -43.22
CA ASN A 58 4.06 2.25 -42.78
C ASN A 58 4.90 3.30 -42.04
N ILE A 59 5.21 3.05 -40.77
CA ILE A 59 6.02 3.92 -39.91
C ILE A 59 7.16 3.05 -39.36
N ASP A 60 8.40 3.36 -39.74
CA ASP A 60 9.62 2.66 -39.29
C ASP A 60 9.55 1.12 -39.33
N GLY A 61 9.06 0.58 -40.46
CA GLY A 61 8.91 -0.88 -40.65
C GLY A 61 7.65 -1.49 -40.01
N MET A 62 6.80 -0.70 -39.37
CA MET A 62 5.53 -1.12 -38.77
C MET A 62 4.35 -0.68 -39.64
N THR A 63 3.35 -1.54 -39.85
CA THR A 63 2.13 -1.20 -40.58
C THR A 63 1.00 -0.86 -39.61
N VAL A 64 0.59 0.42 -39.60
CA VAL A 64 -0.52 0.95 -38.80
C VAL A 64 -1.78 1.04 -39.66
N ASN A 65 -2.85 0.34 -39.26
CA ASN A 65 -4.15 0.42 -39.93
C ASN A 65 -5.05 1.39 -39.16
N LEU A 66 -5.57 2.41 -39.84
CA LEU A 66 -6.49 3.37 -39.24
C LEU A 66 -7.92 3.12 -39.74
N LYS A 67 -8.80 2.68 -38.84
CA LYS A 67 -10.26 2.78 -38.88
C LYS A 67 -10.72 3.21 -37.48
N LYS A 68 -11.74 4.06 -37.33
CA LYS A 68 -12.27 4.45 -36.01
C LYS A 68 -12.75 3.18 -35.25
N LEU A 69 -12.65 3.00 -33.92
CA LEU A 69 -12.49 3.95 -32.80
C LEU A 69 -11.57 3.47 -31.64
N TYR A 70 -10.93 2.29 -31.69
CA TYR A 70 -9.82 1.91 -30.80
C TYR A 70 -9.10 0.65 -31.31
N ALA A 71 -7.79 0.54 -31.07
CA ALA A 71 -6.90 -0.46 -31.67
C ALA A 71 -6.27 -1.37 -30.59
N VAL A 72 -6.43 -2.68 -30.74
CA VAL A 72 -5.85 -3.77 -29.93
C VAL A 72 -4.58 -4.28 -30.61
N VAL A 73 -3.42 -4.20 -29.95
CA VAL A 73 -2.13 -4.64 -30.52
C VAL A 73 -1.73 -6.01 -29.99
N ASP A 74 -1.69 -7.01 -30.86
CA ASP A 74 -1.13 -8.33 -30.58
C ASP A 74 0.39 -8.32 -30.82
N LYS A 75 1.13 -8.16 -29.72
CA LYS A 75 2.61 -8.10 -29.71
C LYS A 75 3.27 -9.40 -30.16
N LYS A 76 2.64 -10.56 -29.91
CA LYS A 76 3.20 -11.88 -30.25
C LYS A 76 3.15 -12.14 -31.74
N ASN A 77 2.05 -11.77 -32.38
CA ASN A 77 1.82 -11.99 -33.80
C ASN A 77 2.13 -10.75 -34.65
N LYS A 78 2.49 -9.62 -34.02
CA LYS A 78 2.74 -8.33 -34.68
C LYS A 78 1.53 -7.85 -35.50
N THR A 79 0.33 -8.01 -34.94
CA THR A 79 -0.94 -7.64 -35.58
C THR A 79 -1.71 -6.62 -34.75
N VAL A 80 -2.62 -5.87 -35.38
CA VAL A 80 -3.49 -4.89 -34.71
C VAL A 80 -4.92 -5.12 -35.16
N GLU A 81 -5.86 -5.27 -34.22
CA GLU A 81 -7.31 -5.43 -34.43
C GLU A 81 -8.06 -4.19 -33.93
N ILE A 82 -9.25 -3.89 -34.46
CA ILE A 82 -10.02 -2.68 -34.13
C ILE A 82 -11.45 -3.09 -33.79
N HIS A 83 -12.04 -2.52 -32.74
CA HIS A 83 -13.41 -2.83 -32.30
C HIS A 83 -14.26 -1.55 -32.09
N ASP A 84 -15.56 -1.74 -31.80
CA ASP A 84 -16.59 -0.69 -31.80
C ASP A 84 -17.16 -0.23 -30.42
N GLU A 85 -17.18 -1.02 -29.32
CA GLU A 85 -17.57 -0.59 -27.94
C GLU A 85 -16.76 -1.19 -26.73
N LYS A 86 -16.69 -0.43 -25.61
CA LYS A 86 -15.83 -0.63 -24.41
C LYS A 86 -16.45 -1.55 -23.31
N PRO A 87 -15.73 -2.48 -22.66
CA PRO A 87 -16.21 -3.20 -21.47
C PRO A 87 -15.96 -2.42 -20.16
N VAL A 88 -16.90 -2.52 -19.20
CA VAL A 88 -16.84 -1.84 -17.89
C VAL A 88 -16.56 -2.84 -16.77
N THR A 89 -15.53 -2.61 -15.95
CA THR A 89 -15.40 -3.22 -14.61
C THR A 89 -14.64 -2.29 -13.65
N SER A 90 -14.96 -2.40 -12.35
CA SER A 90 -14.62 -1.46 -11.28
C SER A 90 -13.60 -2.04 -10.28
N GLN A 91 -12.47 -1.34 -10.06
CA GLN A 91 -11.66 -1.31 -8.82
C GLN A 91 -10.62 -0.17 -8.93
N ARG A 92 -9.97 0.23 -7.82
CA ARG A 92 -9.12 1.42 -7.72
C ARG A 92 -7.84 1.34 -8.54
N LYS A 93 -7.81 2.14 -9.59
CA LYS A 93 -6.86 2.09 -10.70
C LYS A 93 -6.77 3.50 -11.27
N ILE A 94 -5.57 3.99 -11.56
CA ILE A 94 -5.46 5.16 -12.44
C ILE A 94 -5.46 4.61 -13.85
N ARG A 95 -6.60 4.77 -14.53
CA ARG A 95 -6.79 4.32 -15.91
C ARG A 95 -6.58 5.53 -16.82
N TRP A 96 -5.42 5.57 -17.46
CA TRP A 96 -5.16 6.39 -18.63
C TRP A 96 -5.47 5.50 -19.83
N GLU A 97 -6.02 6.03 -20.93
CA GLU A 97 -6.92 5.29 -21.83
C GLU A 97 -6.39 3.99 -22.50
N ALA A 98 -5.13 3.62 -22.31
CA ALA A 98 -4.48 2.40 -22.78
C ALA A 98 -3.47 1.73 -21.79
N VAL A 99 -3.31 2.26 -20.57
CA VAL A 99 -2.39 1.68 -19.57
C VAL A 99 -2.93 1.85 -18.17
N GLU A 100 -2.85 0.76 -17.40
CA GLU A 100 -3.15 0.74 -15.98
C GLU A 100 -1.84 0.62 -15.21
N LEU A 101 -1.62 1.55 -14.27
CA LEU A 101 -0.42 1.59 -13.45
C LEU A 101 -0.81 1.40 -11.99
N ALA A 102 0.04 0.67 -11.25
CA ALA A 102 -0.05 0.56 -9.80
C ALA A 102 1.28 0.96 -9.18
N TRP A 103 1.20 1.60 -8.03
CA TRP A 103 2.36 1.97 -7.26
C TRP A 103 2.03 1.92 -5.77
N GLY A 104 3.06 1.88 -4.92
CA GLY A 104 2.85 1.99 -3.48
C GLY A 104 4.06 1.56 -2.67
N VAL A 105 3.88 1.63 -1.35
CA VAL A 105 4.83 1.09 -0.36
C VAL A 105 4.18 -0.02 0.44
N THR A 106 4.92 -1.08 0.70
CA THR A 106 4.51 -2.19 1.55
C THR A 106 5.54 -2.37 2.66
N PHE A 107 5.07 -2.31 3.91
CA PHE A 107 5.89 -2.65 5.06
C PHE A 107 5.93 -4.17 5.25
N ILE A 108 7.13 -4.74 5.26
CA ILE A 108 7.39 -6.17 5.34
C ILE A 108 8.08 -6.44 6.69
N PRO A 109 7.31 -6.78 7.73
CA PRO A 109 7.89 -7.21 8.99
C PRO A 109 8.54 -8.59 8.86
N PRO A 110 9.54 -8.91 9.69
CA PRO A 110 10.12 -10.25 9.72
C PRO A 110 9.08 -11.26 10.22
N PRO A 111 9.24 -12.56 9.88
CA PRO A 111 8.33 -13.60 10.35
C PRO A 111 8.37 -13.74 11.88
N ARG A 112 7.25 -14.18 12.45
CA ARG A 112 7.16 -14.46 13.88
C ARG A 112 7.84 -15.78 14.21
N GLU A 113 8.79 -15.76 15.13
CA GLU A 113 9.46 -16.96 15.64
C GLU A 113 9.58 -16.89 17.16
N ASN A 114 9.28 -17.99 17.87
CA ASN A 114 9.44 -18.11 19.33
C ASN A 114 8.85 -16.92 20.13
N ASN A 115 7.65 -16.46 19.76
CA ASN A 115 6.97 -15.28 20.35
C ASN A 115 7.65 -13.92 20.11
N GLY A 116 8.67 -13.86 19.25
CA GLY A 116 9.31 -12.62 18.83
C GLY A 116 9.34 -12.48 17.31
N TYR A 117 10.11 -11.48 16.87
CA TYR A 117 10.30 -11.12 15.47
C TYR A 117 11.82 -11.01 15.19
N PRO A 118 12.56 -12.13 15.23
CA PRO A 118 14.00 -12.13 15.05
C PRO A 118 14.32 -11.95 13.57
N GLY A 119 14.57 -10.71 13.17
CA GLY A 119 14.89 -10.38 11.79
C GLY A 119 14.77 -8.88 11.56
N ASP A 120 15.10 -8.43 10.36
CA ASP A 120 14.96 -7.04 9.97
C ASP A 120 13.61 -6.80 9.32
N GLY A 121 13.07 -5.59 9.49
CA GLY A 121 11.93 -5.11 8.72
C GLY A 121 12.40 -4.45 7.43
N TYR A 122 11.55 -4.48 6.40
CA TYR A 122 11.84 -3.87 5.11
C TYR A 122 10.65 -3.05 4.63
N VAL A 123 10.91 -2.04 3.79
CA VAL A 123 9.90 -1.38 2.97
C VAL A 123 10.16 -1.78 1.53
N LEU A 124 9.13 -2.33 0.89
CA LEU A 124 9.08 -2.56 -0.55
C LEU A 124 8.37 -1.37 -1.18
N THR A 125 9.07 -0.59 -1.99
CA THR A 125 8.46 0.41 -2.88
C THR A 125 8.29 -0.25 -4.23
N THR A 126 7.17 -0.01 -4.91
CA THR A 126 6.84 -0.70 -6.16
C THR A 126 6.16 0.25 -7.14
N PHE A 127 6.51 0.10 -8.41
CA PHE A 127 5.82 0.65 -9.57
C PHE A 127 5.57 -0.50 -10.56
N MET A 128 4.36 -0.61 -11.10
CA MET A 128 3.94 -1.74 -11.92
C MET A 128 3.06 -1.29 -13.08
N VAL A 129 3.28 -1.88 -14.26
CA VAL A 129 2.28 -1.88 -15.34
C VAL A 129 1.30 -3.01 -15.09
N VAL A 130 0.08 -2.67 -14.70
CA VAL A 130 -0.96 -3.64 -14.36
C VAL A 130 -1.67 -4.18 -15.59
N ASP A 131 -1.93 -3.31 -16.57
CA ASP A 131 -2.68 -3.63 -17.78
C ASP A 131 -2.22 -2.71 -18.91
N THR A 132 -2.24 -3.21 -20.15
CA THR A 132 -2.00 -2.40 -21.35
C THR A 132 -3.10 -2.68 -22.35
N ASP A 133 -4.11 -1.82 -22.38
CA ASP A 133 -5.21 -1.90 -23.34
C ASP A 133 -4.79 -1.26 -24.68
N GLY A 134 -4.53 -2.07 -25.71
CA GLY A 134 -4.37 -1.57 -27.08
C GLY A 134 -3.03 -0.93 -27.44
N ILE A 135 -3.04 0.27 -28.05
CA ILE A 135 -1.82 1.04 -28.32
C ILE A 135 -1.40 1.65 -26.99
N GLY A 136 -0.65 0.89 -26.19
CA GLY A 136 -0.13 1.35 -24.89
C GLY A 136 0.65 2.66 -24.99
N ALA A 137 0.90 3.28 -23.84
CA ALA A 137 1.70 4.49 -23.71
C ALA A 137 3.03 4.43 -24.48
N LEU A 138 3.38 5.51 -25.19
CA LEU A 138 4.66 5.62 -25.89
C LEU A 138 5.83 5.70 -24.91
N ASN A 139 5.62 6.38 -23.79
CA ASN A 139 6.59 6.52 -22.72
C ASN A 139 5.87 6.65 -21.38
N ILE A 140 6.43 6.03 -20.35
CA ILE A 140 5.99 6.09 -18.97
C ILE A 140 7.20 6.59 -18.17
N LYS A 141 7.06 7.77 -17.57
CA LYS A 141 8.00 8.29 -16.58
C LYS A 141 7.34 8.23 -15.21
N ALA A 142 8.04 7.71 -14.22
CA ALA A 142 7.54 7.70 -12.86
C ALA A 142 8.67 7.93 -11.87
N ASP A 143 8.49 8.94 -11.03
CA ASP A 143 9.36 9.25 -9.91
C ASP A 143 8.56 9.01 -8.63
N ILE A 144 8.96 8.00 -7.85
CA ILE A 144 8.36 7.67 -6.56
C ILE A 144 9.41 7.88 -5.49
N ASP A 145 9.25 8.94 -4.70
CA ASP A 145 10.16 9.28 -3.61
C ASP A 145 9.55 8.95 -2.25
N VAL A 146 10.19 8.04 -1.53
CA VAL A 146 9.86 7.75 -0.13
C VAL A 146 10.82 8.54 0.76
N ASN A 147 10.24 9.48 1.50
CA ASN A 147 10.94 10.34 2.43
C ASN A 147 10.52 10.00 3.85
N THR A 148 11.42 10.19 4.82
CA THR A 148 11.14 9.93 6.23
C THR A 148 11.24 11.18 7.11
N SER A 149 10.58 11.12 8.26
CA SER A 149 10.66 12.12 9.31
C SER A 149 10.59 11.49 10.69
N ASN A 150 11.15 12.17 11.68
CA ASN A 150 10.97 11.82 13.09
C ASN A 150 9.67 12.43 13.67
N GLU A 151 9.03 13.37 12.96
CA GLU A 151 7.88 14.10 13.45
C GLU A 151 6.70 13.92 12.50
N LEU A 152 5.50 13.70 13.04
CA LEU A 152 4.27 13.48 12.27
C LEU A 152 4.00 14.64 11.29
N ARG A 153 4.32 15.88 11.71
CA ARG A 153 4.17 17.11 10.92
C ARG A 153 5.51 17.76 10.58
N GLY A 154 6.61 17.00 10.69
CA GLY A 154 7.94 17.49 10.38
C GLY A 154 8.22 17.62 8.88
N PRO A 155 9.38 18.18 8.52
CA PRO A 155 9.89 18.04 7.16
C PRO A 155 10.17 16.54 6.89
N PHE A 156 9.74 16.07 5.73
CA PHE A 156 10.06 14.75 5.19
C PHE A 156 11.18 14.92 4.19
N ASN A 157 12.40 15.08 4.70
CA ASN A 157 13.59 15.46 3.96
C ASN A 157 14.71 14.42 4.05
N GLU A 158 14.47 13.32 4.73
CA GLU A 158 15.41 12.20 4.83
C GLU A 158 15.04 11.18 3.74
N ASP A 159 15.75 11.28 2.61
CA ASP A 159 15.62 10.36 1.47
C ASP A 159 15.81 8.93 1.95
N PHE A 160 14.77 8.10 1.79
CA PHE A 160 14.79 6.73 2.29
C PHE A 160 14.88 5.72 1.16
N THR A 161 14.03 5.85 0.13
CA THR A 161 14.17 5.10 -1.11
C THR A 161 13.46 5.81 -2.25
N ALA A 162 13.90 5.58 -3.48
CA ALA A 162 13.27 6.14 -4.66
C ALA A 162 13.19 5.10 -5.79
N ILE A 163 12.17 5.25 -6.63
CA ILE A 163 12.07 4.56 -7.93
C ILE A 163 12.03 5.65 -8.99
N ASN A 164 12.89 5.55 -10.00
CA ASN A 164 12.88 6.41 -11.16
C ASN A 164 12.74 5.50 -12.39
N VAL A 165 11.62 5.64 -13.08
CA VAL A 165 11.28 4.87 -14.29
C VAL A 165 11.24 5.83 -15.46
N ASP A 166 11.90 5.46 -16.56
CA ASP A 166 11.72 6.09 -17.89
C ASP A 166 11.63 4.95 -18.90
N TRP A 167 10.44 4.33 -18.96
CA TRP A 167 10.16 3.23 -19.88
C TRP A 167 9.57 3.77 -21.17
N ASN A 168 10.15 3.40 -22.30
CA ASN A 168 9.48 3.57 -23.59
C ASN A 168 8.64 2.32 -23.94
N TRP A 169 7.75 2.45 -24.92
CA TRP A 169 6.78 1.40 -25.28
C TRP A 169 7.37 0.07 -25.75
N PHE A 170 8.67 0.02 -26.08
CA PHE A 170 9.38 -1.23 -26.39
C PHE A 170 10.06 -1.86 -25.17
N GLN A 171 10.17 -1.13 -24.07
CA GLN A 171 10.80 -1.58 -22.82
C GLN A 171 9.84 -2.14 -21.80
N TYR A 172 8.52 -1.93 -21.95
CA TYR A 172 7.55 -2.42 -20.98
C TYR A 172 6.46 -3.33 -21.57
N SER A 173 5.95 -4.20 -20.72
CA SER A 173 4.84 -5.13 -20.92
C SER A 173 3.93 -5.13 -19.69
N GLU A 174 2.70 -5.62 -19.87
CA GLU A 174 1.84 -5.96 -18.75
C GLU A 174 2.58 -6.89 -17.77
N GLY A 175 2.54 -6.55 -16.49
CA GLY A 175 3.22 -7.29 -15.44
C GLY A 175 4.64 -6.83 -15.14
N ASP A 176 5.19 -5.87 -15.91
CA ASP A 176 6.51 -5.33 -15.60
C ASP A 176 6.46 -4.50 -14.31
N VAL A 177 7.49 -4.70 -13.49
CA VAL A 177 7.58 -4.15 -12.14
C VAL A 177 8.98 -3.58 -11.94
N GLU A 178 9.03 -2.33 -11.51
CA GLU A 178 10.21 -1.76 -10.87
C GLU A 178 9.97 -1.75 -9.36
N ASN A 179 10.95 -2.19 -8.58
CA ASN A 179 10.85 -2.15 -7.13
C ASN A 179 12.18 -1.92 -6.45
N THR A 180 12.10 -1.37 -5.24
CA THR A 180 13.23 -1.28 -4.32
C THR A 180 12.84 -1.86 -2.98
N VAL A 181 13.79 -2.53 -2.33
CA VAL A 181 13.61 -3.09 -0.99
C VAL A 181 14.63 -2.46 -0.06
N THR A 182 14.15 -1.64 0.86
CA THR A 182 15.01 -0.90 1.79
C THR A 182 14.80 -1.39 3.21
N LYS A 183 15.89 -1.72 3.89
CA LYS A 183 15.85 -2.14 5.29
C LYS A 183 15.43 -0.98 6.18
N VAL A 184 14.53 -1.25 7.12
CA VAL A 184 14.14 -0.30 8.17
C VAL A 184 15.10 -0.44 9.35
N GLU A 185 15.69 0.67 9.76
CA GLU A 185 16.60 0.71 10.92
C GLU A 185 15.96 1.35 12.16
N ASN A 186 15.02 2.28 11.95
CA ASN A 186 14.45 3.10 13.01
C ASN A 186 12.93 3.26 12.83
N THR A 187 12.24 3.53 13.92
CA THR A 187 10.84 3.97 13.87
C THR A 187 10.77 5.37 13.25
N LYS A 188 9.99 5.52 12.19
CA LYS A 188 9.92 6.73 11.37
C LYS A 188 8.50 6.96 10.89
N PHE A 189 8.19 8.22 10.60
CA PHE A 189 7.11 8.55 9.67
C PHE A 189 7.64 8.46 8.24
N TYR A 190 6.80 8.00 7.33
CA TYR A 190 7.09 7.84 5.90
C TYR A 190 6.08 8.68 5.10
N ARG A 191 6.57 9.41 4.10
CA ARG A 191 5.75 10.10 3.12
C ARG A 191 6.20 9.65 1.75
N VAL A 192 5.25 9.31 0.90
CA VAL A 192 5.50 8.89 -0.47
C VAL A 192 5.01 10.00 -1.38
N ASN A 193 5.91 10.58 -2.15
CA ASN A 193 5.55 11.49 -3.24
C ASN A 193 5.65 10.68 -4.54
N THR A 194 4.68 10.88 -5.43
CA THR A 194 4.62 10.13 -6.68
C THR A 194 4.25 11.09 -7.78
N ASP A 195 5.12 11.17 -8.78
CA ASP A 195 4.94 11.93 -9.99
C ASP A 195 5.05 10.98 -11.17
N ILE A 196 3.95 10.82 -11.93
CA ILE A 196 3.87 9.92 -13.07
C ILE A 196 3.49 10.75 -14.29
N THR A 197 4.22 10.60 -15.38
CA THR A 197 3.87 11.14 -16.69
C THR A 197 3.75 10.00 -17.68
N VAL A 198 2.65 9.98 -18.42
CA VAL A 198 2.38 8.99 -19.45
C VAL A 198 2.19 9.73 -20.76
N ASP A 199 3.11 9.51 -21.70
CA ASP A 199 2.99 10.05 -23.05
C ASP A 199 2.28 9.06 -23.94
N PHE A 200 1.25 9.51 -24.65
CA PHE A 200 0.66 8.78 -25.76
C PHE A 200 1.08 9.40 -27.10
N LEU A 201 0.45 8.93 -28.18
CA LEU A 201 0.80 9.38 -29.52
C LEU A 201 0.35 10.83 -29.80
N PHE A 202 -0.75 11.28 -29.21
CA PHE A 202 -1.34 12.61 -29.48
C PHE A 202 -1.45 13.52 -28.26
N ASP A 203 -1.28 12.97 -27.06
CA ASP A 203 -1.37 13.69 -25.81
C ASP A 203 -0.39 13.11 -24.78
N SER A 204 -0.41 13.72 -23.61
CA SER A 204 0.33 13.33 -22.43
C SER A 204 -0.54 13.57 -21.22
N ASP A 205 -0.50 12.63 -20.30
CA ASP A 205 -1.20 12.71 -19.04
C ASP A 205 -0.20 12.68 -17.89
N SER A 206 -0.55 13.33 -16.79
CA SER A 206 0.29 13.38 -15.60
C SER A 206 -0.52 13.20 -14.33
N HIS A 207 0.05 12.46 -13.38
CA HIS A 207 -0.46 12.28 -12.03
C HIS A 207 0.57 12.73 -11.02
N SER A 208 0.15 13.49 -10.03
CA SER A 208 0.96 13.80 -8.87
C SER A 208 0.16 13.51 -7.62
N GLU A 209 0.72 12.74 -6.70
CA GLU A 209 0.11 12.52 -5.40
C GLU A 209 1.12 12.41 -4.26
N THR A 210 0.59 12.62 -3.05
CA THR A 210 1.35 12.46 -1.82
C THR A 210 0.55 11.58 -0.88
N MET A 211 1.13 10.45 -0.48
CA MET A 211 0.58 9.54 0.52
C MET A 211 1.34 9.66 1.84
N GLY A 212 0.60 9.62 2.95
CA GLY A 212 1.14 9.66 4.31
C GLY A 212 0.80 10.95 5.07
N PRO A 213 1.35 11.14 6.28
CA PRO A 213 2.43 10.34 6.87
C PRO A 213 1.97 8.95 7.36
N LEU A 214 2.72 7.92 7.00
CA LEU A 214 2.59 6.55 7.49
C LEU A 214 3.56 6.35 8.65
N LEU A 215 3.14 5.74 9.76
CA LEU A 215 4.04 5.47 10.87
C LEU A 215 4.39 3.98 10.88
N ALA A 216 5.67 3.64 10.82
CA ALA A 216 6.13 2.27 10.98
C ALA A 216 7.31 2.19 11.94
N ASN A 217 7.36 1.11 12.71
CA ASN A 217 8.43 0.89 13.68
C ASN A 217 9.69 0.28 13.05
N LYS A 218 10.76 0.10 13.84
CA LYS A 218 12.05 -0.42 13.36
C LYS A 218 12.03 -1.86 12.81
N LYS A 219 10.89 -2.55 12.92
CA LYS A 219 10.65 -3.88 12.33
C LYS A 219 9.63 -3.82 11.20
N ALA A 220 9.37 -2.65 10.64
CA ALA A 220 8.39 -2.44 9.57
C ALA A 220 6.98 -2.94 9.94
N PHE A 221 6.59 -2.89 11.21
CA PHE A 221 5.17 -2.93 11.54
C PHE A 221 4.61 -1.52 11.39
N GLU A 222 3.61 -1.39 10.53
CA GLU A 222 2.82 -0.16 10.46
C GLU A 222 2.02 0.04 11.75
N TYR A 223 1.82 1.30 12.16
CA TYR A 223 1.07 1.64 13.34
C TYR A 223 -0.37 1.12 13.21
N PRO A 224 -0.87 0.36 14.19
CA PRO A 224 -2.18 -0.26 14.09
C PRO A 224 -3.29 0.77 13.95
N CYS A 225 -4.07 0.59 12.90
CA CYS A 225 -5.12 1.50 12.48
C CYS A 225 -6.51 0.95 12.85
N GLU A 226 -6.84 -0.31 12.57
CA GLU A 226 -8.22 -0.79 12.70
C GLU A 226 -8.40 -1.99 13.61
N TYR A 227 -9.54 -1.98 14.30
CA TYR A 227 -10.02 -3.12 15.06
C TYR A 227 -10.53 -4.22 14.13
N TYR A 228 -9.87 -5.38 14.10
CA TYR A 228 -10.47 -6.57 13.49
C TYR A 228 -11.63 -7.08 14.36
N ASN A 229 -12.86 -6.94 13.87
CA ASN A 229 -14.02 -7.57 14.47
C ASN A 229 -14.17 -9.02 13.97
N PRO A 230 -13.89 -10.05 14.80
CA PRO A 230 -13.97 -11.44 14.36
C PRO A 230 -15.41 -11.89 14.03
N ALA A 231 -16.44 -11.12 14.40
CA ALA A 231 -17.82 -11.39 13.99
C ALA A 231 -18.12 -10.95 12.55
N ASP A 232 -17.28 -10.08 11.96
CA ASP A 232 -17.55 -9.48 10.64
C ASP A 232 -17.06 -10.37 9.48
N ASN A 233 -16.17 -11.35 9.72
CA ASN A 233 -15.53 -12.21 8.70
C ASN A 233 -14.87 -11.47 7.51
N THR A 234 -15.00 -10.15 7.43
CA THR A 234 -14.25 -9.28 6.54
C THR A 234 -12.90 -9.03 7.20
N LEU A 235 -11.83 -9.36 6.50
CA LEU A 235 -10.51 -8.82 6.85
C LEU A 235 -10.66 -7.31 6.99
N PRO A 236 -10.06 -6.69 8.01
CA PRO A 236 -10.12 -5.25 8.11
C PRO A 236 -9.49 -4.70 6.82
N PRO A 237 -10.08 -3.68 6.18
CA PRO A 237 -9.42 -2.92 5.13
C PRO A 237 -7.95 -2.71 5.50
N LYS A 238 -7.05 -2.76 4.52
CA LYS A 238 -5.67 -2.31 4.75
C LYS A 238 -5.74 -0.94 5.44
N CYS A 239 -4.79 -0.65 6.34
CA CYS A 239 -4.74 0.63 7.08
C CYS A 239 -4.88 1.89 6.22
N HIS A 240 -4.56 1.74 4.95
CA HIS A 240 -4.87 2.67 3.87
C HIS A 240 -6.10 2.15 3.14
N GLY A 241 -7.26 2.47 3.71
CA GLY A 241 -8.46 2.51 2.91
C GLY A 241 -8.35 3.62 1.87
N ASP A 242 -9.47 3.87 1.24
CA ASP A 242 -9.66 4.77 0.12
C ASP A 242 -9.26 6.26 0.32
N SER A 243 -8.80 6.60 1.52
CA SER A 243 -8.64 7.95 2.08
C SER A 243 -7.19 8.19 2.50
N LEU A 244 -6.68 9.40 2.25
CA LEU A 244 -5.33 9.90 2.59
C LEU A 244 -5.01 9.94 4.10
N TYR A 245 -5.87 9.39 4.95
CA TYR A 245 -5.73 9.39 6.40
C TYR A 245 -5.89 7.97 6.95
N PRO A 246 -4.92 7.46 7.74
CA PRO A 246 -5.07 6.16 8.39
C PRO A 246 -6.30 6.21 9.30
N GLN A 247 -7.21 5.26 9.12
CA GLN A 247 -8.35 5.09 10.04
C GLN A 247 -7.80 4.51 11.33
N LEU A 248 -7.55 5.35 12.32
CA LEU A 248 -7.04 4.92 13.61
C LEU A 248 -8.15 4.27 14.45
N TYR A 249 -7.75 3.44 15.42
CA TYR A 249 -8.71 2.64 16.19
C TYR A 249 -9.65 3.61 16.91
N GLN A 250 -10.94 3.49 16.64
CA GLN A 250 -11.98 4.21 17.35
C GLN A 250 -12.73 3.23 18.25
N ASP A 251 -12.80 3.56 19.54
CA ASP A 251 -13.60 2.80 20.48
C ASP A 251 -15.09 2.97 20.14
N PRO A 252 -15.83 1.87 19.87
CA PRO A 252 -17.20 1.93 19.33
C PRO A 252 -18.25 2.49 20.30
N PHE A 253 -17.88 2.74 21.56
CA PHE A 253 -18.82 3.19 22.59
C PHE A 253 -18.55 4.60 23.12
N SER A 254 -17.33 5.13 22.95
CA SER A 254 -16.92 6.46 23.43
C SER A 254 -16.41 7.42 22.36
N ASP A 255 -16.26 6.97 21.11
CA ASP A 255 -15.62 7.73 20.01
C ASP A 255 -14.17 8.16 20.29
N LYS A 256 -13.55 7.64 21.35
CA LYS A 256 -12.13 7.86 21.61
C LYS A 256 -11.32 7.19 20.52
N VAL A 257 -10.32 7.91 20.02
CA VAL A 257 -9.42 7.43 18.97
C VAL A 257 -8.03 7.19 19.56
N MET A 258 -7.43 6.04 19.22
CA MET A 258 -6.03 5.75 19.49
C MET A 258 -5.16 6.53 18.50
N PHE A 259 -4.71 7.71 18.90
CA PHE A 259 -3.90 8.56 18.02
C PHE A 259 -2.48 8.00 17.81
N MET A 260 -1.92 8.21 16.62
CA MET A 260 -0.48 7.99 16.39
C MET A 260 0.33 8.96 17.25
N PRO A 261 1.48 8.55 17.82
CA PRO A 261 2.39 9.49 18.46
C PRO A 261 2.77 10.61 17.48
N ILE A 262 3.12 11.78 18.01
CA ILE A 262 3.52 12.93 17.17
C ILE A 262 4.99 12.90 16.78
N THR A 263 5.79 12.07 17.45
CA THR A 263 7.24 11.94 17.28
C THR A 263 7.66 10.47 17.37
N THR A 264 8.75 10.10 16.69
CA THR A 264 9.41 8.80 16.80
C THR A 264 10.64 8.80 17.72
N GLN A 265 10.87 9.89 18.45
CA GLN A 265 12.03 10.06 19.33
C GLN A 265 11.75 9.88 20.82
N MET A 266 10.59 9.31 21.18
CA MET A 266 10.23 9.05 22.58
C MET A 266 11.30 8.26 23.31
N GLN A 267 11.73 8.79 24.46
CA GLN A 267 12.69 8.15 25.34
C GLN A 267 11.98 7.21 26.30
N GLN A 268 12.62 6.08 26.62
CA GLN A 268 12.11 5.19 27.63
C GLN A 268 12.27 5.80 29.02
N VAL A 269 11.21 5.72 29.81
CA VAL A 269 11.18 6.12 31.22
C VAL A 269 11.63 4.91 32.07
N PRO A 270 12.51 5.10 33.07
CA PRO A 270 12.92 4.04 33.99
C PRO A 270 11.71 3.37 34.66
N PRO A 271 11.69 2.03 34.85
CA PRO A 271 10.54 1.32 35.42
C PRO A 271 9.98 1.90 36.72
N GLU A 272 10.83 2.42 37.59
CA GLU A 272 10.51 3.05 38.88
C GLU A 272 9.84 4.43 38.75
N GLU A 273 9.98 5.10 37.62
CA GLU A 273 9.35 6.38 37.30
C GLU A 273 8.03 6.21 36.52
N ARG A 274 7.74 4.98 36.04
CA ARG A 274 6.50 4.68 35.32
C ARG A 274 5.33 4.69 36.29
N VAL A 275 4.21 5.29 35.88
CA VAL A 275 2.98 5.26 36.68
C VAL A 275 2.56 3.82 36.98
N GLU A 276 2.14 3.56 38.22
CA GLU A 276 1.63 2.25 38.60
C GLU A 276 0.34 1.95 37.82
N TRP A 277 0.21 0.73 37.30
CA TRP A 277 -1.00 0.25 36.65
C TRP A 277 -1.38 -1.10 37.22
N ASN A 278 -2.51 -1.16 37.92
CA ASN A 278 -2.99 -2.33 38.64
C ASN A 278 -4.52 -2.47 38.47
N ASN A 279 -5.11 -3.49 39.10
CA ASN A 279 -6.55 -3.76 38.99
C ASN A 279 -7.43 -2.66 39.60
N GLU A 280 -6.95 -1.94 40.61
CA GLU A 280 -7.65 -0.80 41.20
C GLU A 280 -7.73 0.35 40.19
N LYS A 281 -6.60 0.74 39.58
CA LYS A 281 -6.56 1.77 38.53
C LYS A 281 -7.36 1.40 37.28
N ARG A 282 -7.37 0.12 36.93
CA ARG A 282 -8.27 -0.40 35.89
C ARG A 282 -9.74 -0.20 36.27
N GLY A 283 -10.13 -0.49 37.50
CA GLY A 283 -11.48 -0.29 38.01
C GLY A 283 -11.90 1.18 38.04
N GLU A 284 -11.00 2.07 38.49
CA GLU A 284 -11.18 3.53 38.48
C GLU A 284 -11.46 4.03 37.05
N TYR A 285 -10.67 3.60 36.06
CA TYR A 285 -10.88 3.96 34.65
C TYR A 285 -12.25 3.48 34.15
N ILE A 286 -12.61 2.22 34.39
CA ILE A 286 -13.90 1.64 33.94
C ILE A 286 -15.07 2.42 34.56
N LYS A 287 -15.00 2.74 35.85
CA LYS A 287 -16.01 3.56 36.51
C LYS A 287 -16.13 4.92 35.82
N GLN A 288 -15.02 5.63 35.63
CA GLN A 288 -15.02 6.93 34.96
C GLN A 288 -15.55 6.84 33.53
N TYR A 289 -15.20 5.78 32.80
CA TYR A 289 -15.68 5.52 31.46
C TYR A 289 -17.20 5.37 31.42
N ILE A 290 -17.76 4.54 32.31
CA ILE A 290 -19.21 4.33 32.43
C ILE A 290 -19.92 5.63 32.83
N ASP A 291 -19.36 6.38 33.77
CA ASP A 291 -19.91 7.66 34.22
C ASP A 291 -19.94 8.70 33.07
N THR A 292 -18.97 8.64 32.14
CA THR A 292 -18.81 9.60 31.04
C THR A 292 -19.64 9.21 29.80
N TYR A 293 -19.57 7.95 29.37
CA TYR A 293 -20.12 7.49 28.08
C TYR A 293 -21.33 6.55 28.21
N GLY A 294 -21.69 6.19 29.45
CA GLY A 294 -22.66 5.16 29.75
C GLY A 294 -22.05 3.76 29.74
N ASP A 295 -22.76 2.81 30.36
CA ASP A 295 -22.33 1.41 30.41
C ASP A 295 -22.45 0.75 29.03
N PRO A 296 -21.35 0.29 28.39
CA PRO A 296 -21.40 -0.38 27.11
C PRO A 296 -22.33 -1.59 27.11
N LYS A 297 -22.45 -2.29 28.25
CA LYS A 297 -23.32 -3.45 28.40
C LYS A 297 -24.81 -3.14 28.21
N LYS A 298 -25.20 -1.87 28.38
CA LYS A 298 -26.58 -1.41 28.10
C LYS A 298 -26.84 -1.21 26.60
N LYS A 299 -25.79 -0.91 25.83
CA LYS A 299 -25.87 -0.75 24.36
C LYS A 299 -25.68 -2.10 23.66
N ASP A 300 -24.75 -2.91 24.15
CA ASP A 300 -24.46 -4.26 23.67
C ASP A 300 -24.44 -5.24 24.85
N PRO A 301 -25.49 -6.05 25.05
CA PRO A 301 -25.56 -7.03 26.15
C PRO A 301 -24.44 -8.08 26.14
N SER A 302 -23.78 -8.30 24.99
CA SER A 302 -22.65 -9.23 24.86
C SER A 302 -21.33 -8.62 25.33
N PHE A 303 -21.28 -7.30 25.52
CA PHE A 303 -20.08 -6.61 25.99
C PHE A 303 -19.66 -7.09 27.38
N ASN A 304 -18.39 -7.48 27.50
CA ASN A 304 -17.78 -7.85 28.76
C ASN A 304 -16.40 -7.18 28.90
N TRP A 305 -16.24 -6.40 29.97
CA TRP A 305 -14.95 -5.77 30.28
C TRP A 305 -13.80 -6.77 30.42
N SER A 306 -14.03 -8.06 30.68
CA SER A 306 -12.95 -9.06 30.68
C SER A 306 -12.28 -9.26 29.33
N ASP A 307 -12.98 -8.93 28.25
CA ASP A 307 -12.52 -9.15 26.86
C ASP A 307 -11.72 -7.96 26.33
N TYR A 308 -11.62 -6.90 27.14
CA TYR A 308 -10.93 -5.66 26.83
C TYR A 308 -9.77 -5.44 27.80
N ASP A 309 -8.66 -5.01 27.22
CA ASP A 309 -7.56 -4.41 27.96
C ASP A 309 -7.72 -2.89 27.90
N ILE A 310 -7.35 -2.20 28.98
CA ILE A 310 -7.26 -0.74 28.93
C ILE A 310 -5.83 -0.41 28.51
N HIS A 311 -5.71 0.13 27.31
CA HIS A 311 -4.44 0.48 26.70
C HIS A 311 -4.08 1.93 26.98
N HIS A 312 -2.81 2.18 27.27
CA HIS A 312 -2.24 3.52 27.28
C HIS A 312 -1.85 3.90 25.85
N ILE A 313 -2.54 4.87 25.23
CA ILE A 313 -2.30 5.30 23.84
C ILE A 313 -0.82 5.64 23.63
N ILE A 314 -0.25 6.44 24.51
CA ILE A 314 1.20 6.49 24.74
C ILE A 314 1.50 5.55 25.91
N PRO A 315 2.29 4.47 25.74
CA PRO A 315 2.61 3.55 26.80
C PRO A 315 3.35 4.20 27.96
N ARG A 316 3.19 3.63 29.16
CA ARG A 316 3.91 4.05 30.37
C ARG A 316 5.43 4.00 30.21
N GLU A 317 5.92 3.06 29.40
CA GLU A 317 7.33 2.95 29.03
C GLU A 317 7.88 4.21 28.34
N TYR A 318 7.03 4.97 27.65
CA TYR A 318 7.38 6.19 26.94
C TYR A 318 6.79 7.44 27.62
N GLY A 319 6.55 7.38 28.94
CA GLY A 319 6.06 8.51 29.74
C GLY A 319 4.54 8.68 29.77
N GLY A 320 3.80 7.76 29.17
CA GLY A 320 2.34 7.72 29.24
C GLY A 320 1.80 7.67 30.67
N GLN A 321 0.82 8.54 30.96
CA GLN A 321 0.21 8.65 32.29
C GLN A 321 -1.15 7.95 32.33
N ASN A 322 -1.68 7.69 33.54
CA ASN A 322 -3.01 7.08 33.76
C ASN A 322 -4.18 8.05 33.59
N ASN A 323 -3.96 9.22 32.98
CA ASN A 323 -5.05 10.16 32.77
C ASN A 323 -6.05 9.59 31.75
N PHE A 324 -7.32 9.94 31.92
CA PHE A 324 -8.41 9.41 31.12
C PHE A 324 -8.28 9.67 29.60
N ALA A 325 -7.57 10.73 29.20
CA ALA A 325 -7.33 11.03 27.79
C ALA A 325 -6.33 10.07 27.13
N ASN A 326 -5.34 9.58 27.88
CA ASN A 326 -4.32 8.64 27.41
C ASN A 326 -4.74 7.17 27.51
N LEU A 327 -5.92 6.87 28.06
CA LEU A 327 -6.42 5.51 28.21
C LEU A 327 -7.56 5.23 27.23
N ILE A 328 -7.58 4.04 26.65
CA ILE A 328 -8.62 3.58 25.72
C ILE A 328 -8.87 2.08 25.90
N PRO A 329 -10.12 1.59 25.91
CA PRO A 329 -10.37 0.16 25.88
C PRO A 329 -10.07 -0.40 24.50
N LEU A 330 -9.32 -1.48 24.43
CA LEU A 330 -9.06 -2.24 23.22
C LEU A 330 -9.50 -3.68 23.46
N LYS A 331 -10.12 -4.34 22.46
CA LYS A 331 -10.32 -5.79 22.58
C LYS A 331 -8.96 -6.45 22.72
N ARG A 332 -8.87 -7.38 23.68
CA ARG A 332 -7.63 -8.05 24.06
C ARG A 332 -6.89 -8.65 22.87
N GLU A 333 -7.60 -9.25 21.93
CA GLU A 333 -7.01 -9.84 20.72
C GLU A 333 -6.26 -8.79 19.88
N PHE A 334 -6.89 -7.66 19.55
CA PHE A 334 -6.27 -6.58 18.79
C PHE A 334 -5.11 -5.95 19.55
N HIS A 335 -5.30 -5.68 20.85
CA HIS A 335 -4.25 -5.15 21.70
C HIS A 335 -3.00 -6.04 21.69
N GLN A 336 -3.17 -7.35 21.89
CA GLN A 336 -2.04 -8.28 22.01
C GLN A 336 -1.40 -8.67 20.68
N ARG A 337 -2.16 -8.66 19.57
CA ARG A 337 -1.64 -9.08 18.25
C ARG A 337 -1.10 -7.93 17.41
N ASN A 338 -1.58 -6.71 17.62
CA ASN A 338 -1.24 -5.57 16.76
C ASN A 338 -0.50 -4.50 17.57
N VAL A 339 -1.13 -4.01 18.64
CA VAL A 339 -0.64 -2.82 19.37
C VAL A 339 0.58 -3.13 20.23
N THR A 340 0.55 -4.20 21.02
CA THR A 340 1.69 -4.61 21.85
C THR A 340 2.93 -4.94 21.00
N PRO A 341 2.84 -5.75 19.92
CA PRO A 341 3.98 -5.99 19.03
C PRO A 341 4.54 -4.74 18.37
N TRP A 342 3.68 -3.77 18.04
CA TRP A 342 4.12 -2.50 17.48
C TRP A 342 5.00 -1.73 18.48
N TRP A 343 4.50 -1.51 19.69
CA TRP A 343 5.23 -0.79 20.74
C TRP A 343 6.47 -1.53 21.26
N THR A 344 6.44 -2.87 21.27
CA THR A 344 7.61 -3.70 21.63
C THR A 344 8.80 -3.46 20.70
N ASN A 345 8.50 -3.12 19.44
CA ASN A 345 9.50 -2.89 18.40
C ASN A 345 9.66 -1.39 18.03
N TYR A 346 9.11 -0.49 18.85
CA TYR A 346 9.31 0.95 18.71
C TYR A 346 10.80 1.34 18.76
#